data_AF-A0A8T1T9T4-F1
#
_entry.id   AF-A0A8T1T9T4-F1
#
_cell.length_a   1.000
_cell.length_b   1.000
_cell.length_c   1.000
_cell.angle_alpha   90.00
_cell.angle_beta   90.00
_cell.angle_gamma   90.00
#
_symmetry.space_group_name_H-M   'P 1'
#
loop_
_entity.id
_entity.type
_entity.pdbx_description
1 polymer ?
#
loop_
_entity_poly.entity_id
_entity_poly.type
_entity_poly.pdbx_seq_one_letter_code
_entity_poly.pdbx_strand_id
1 'polypeptide(L)'
;MLDVAIQRSLIMIDSSKKQQQGFPEILPTGDIETLKEKECHEVNSQKSLKEVLQLRLQQRRTREQLVDQGIMPPLKSPAAFHEQRKSLERARTENFLKHKIRSRPDRSELVRMHILEETFAEPSLQATQMKLKRARLADDLNEKIAQRPGPMELVEKNILPVDSSVKEAIIAVGQESYPQALDEYSFDEDSSDALSPDQPASQESQGSAASPGEPKTSDSPSSVTPNTTSATQYLSLTSAVPEFL
;
A
#
# COMPACT_ATOMS: atom_id res chain seq x y z
N MET A 1 5.50 -53.87 -1.35
CA MET A 1 6.87 -53.43 -1.67
C MET A 1 6.97 -51.90 -1.60
N LEU A 2 6.42 -51.24 -0.56
CA LEU A 2 6.63 -49.80 -0.35
C LEU A 2 6.22 -49.34 1.07
N ASP A 3 6.42 -50.18 2.09
CA ASP A 3 5.86 -49.92 3.44
C ASP A 3 6.83 -50.27 4.59
N VAL A 4 8.14 -49.98 4.40
CA VAL A 4 9.19 -50.20 5.41
C VAL A 4 10.16 -49.01 5.51
N ALA A 5 9.88 -47.89 4.85
CA ALA A 5 10.84 -46.76 4.75
C ALA A 5 10.55 -45.56 5.67
N ILE A 6 9.47 -45.57 6.47
CA ILE A 6 9.09 -44.42 7.34
C ILE A 6 9.04 -44.81 8.81
N GLN A 7 9.90 -45.74 9.25
CA GLN A 7 10.03 -46.07 10.67
C GLN A 7 11.48 -46.28 11.08
N ARG A 8 12.37 -45.33 10.75
CA ARG A 8 13.76 -45.30 11.27
C ARG A 8 14.51 -43.98 11.06
N SER A 9 13.92 -42.83 11.43
CA SER A 9 14.69 -41.57 11.53
C SER A 9 14.37 -40.74 12.77
N LEU A 10 14.12 -41.40 13.90
CA LEU A 10 14.15 -40.76 15.22
C LEU A 10 15.22 -41.48 16.04
N ILE A 11 16.46 -40.97 16.00
CA ILE A 11 17.57 -41.23 16.94
C ILE A 11 18.70 -40.23 16.60
N MET A 12 19.01 -39.34 17.55
CA MET A 12 20.33 -38.76 17.86
C MET A 12 21.04 -37.86 16.82
N ILE A 13 20.90 -36.53 16.96
CA ILE A 13 22.03 -35.60 16.84
C ILE A 13 21.87 -34.50 17.89
N ASP A 14 22.25 -34.82 19.13
CA ASP A 14 22.77 -33.83 20.06
C ASP A 14 24.31 -33.90 19.92
N SER A 15 24.91 -32.83 19.41
CA SER A 15 26.36 -32.72 19.29
C SER A 15 26.77 -31.30 19.65
N SER A 16 26.93 -31.13 20.95
CA SER A 16 27.70 -30.05 21.57
C SER A 16 29.14 -30.08 21.06
N LYS A 17 29.45 -29.31 20.01
CA LYS A 17 30.83 -28.91 19.70
C LYS A 17 31.12 -27.56 20.36
N LYS A 18 31.81 -27.65 21.49
CA LYS A 18 32.50 -26.55 22.16
C LYS A 18 33.67 -26.11 21.28
N GLN A 19 33.45 -25.18 20.36
CA GLN A 19 34.53 -24.45 19.71
C GLN A 19 34.87 -23.26 20.58
N GLN A 20 35.99 -23.36 21.31
CA GLN A 20 36.68 -22.20 21.85
C GLN A 20 37.14 -21.36 20.67
N GLN A 21 36.42 -20.30 20.34
CA GLN A 21 37.03 -19.15 19.69
C GLN A 21 37.64 -18.30 20.80
N GLY A 22 38.97 -18.31 20.83
CA GLY A 22 39.77 -17.43 21.66
C GLY A 22 39.49 -15.97 21.32
N PHE A 23 39.53 -15.15 22.36
CA PHE A 23 39.70 -13.71 22.23
C PHE A 23 40.94 -13.41 21.38
N PRO A 24 40.88 -12.55 20.35
CA PRO A 24 42.06 -11.91 19.86
C PRO A 24 42.41 -10.73 20.77
N GLU A 25 43.51 -10.94 21.47
CA GLU A 25 44.34 -9.96 22.16
C GLU A 25 44.68 -8.78 21.24
N ILE A 26 44.67 -7.58 21.82
CA ILE A 26 44.73 -6.30 21.12
C ILE A 26 46.19 -5.82 21.10
N LEU A 27 46.60 -5.24 19.95
CA LEU A 27 47.74 -4.33 19.66
C LEU A 27 49.04 -4.94 19.09
N PRO A 28 49.90 -4.16 18.39
CA PRO A 28 49.70 -2.86 17.70
C PRO A 28 50.30 -2.85 16.26
N THR A 29 50.24 -1.66 15.63
CA THR A 29 51.18 -1.08 14.64
C THR A 29 50.61 -0.89 13.22
N GLY A 30 50.62 0.37 12.76
CA GLY A 30 50.66 0.72 11.33
C GLY A 30 49.49 1.55 10.80
N ASP A 31 49.70 2.87 10.80
CA ASP A 31 49.34 3.83 9.75
C ASP A 31 47.85 4.12 9.46
N ILE A 32 47.36 5.23 10.05
CA ILE A 32 46.15 5.94 9.61
C ILE A 32 46.57 7.34 9.16
N GLU A 33 46.58 7.53 7.84
CA GLU A 33 46.63 8.84 7.19
C GLU A 33 45.21 9.43 7.08
N THR A 34 45.06 10.58 7.73
CA THR A 34 44.29 11.76 7.31
C THR A 34 42.82 11.62 6.88
N LEU A 35 41.91 11.73 7.86
CA LEU A 35 40.63 12.42 7.67
C LEU A 35 40.31 13.36 8.83
N LYS A 36 40.40 14.66 8.53
CA LYS A 36 39.95 15.86 9.27
C LYS A 36 38.96 15.60 10.41
N GLU A 37 39.50 15.38 11.61
CA GLU A 37 38.78 15.67 12.84
C GLU A 37 38.58 17.18 12.95
N LYS A 38 37.33 17.60 13.12
CA LYS A 38 37.03 18.93 13.64
C LYS A 38 37.46 18.96 15.10
N GLU A 39 38.73 19.23 15.29
CA GLU A 39 39.25 20.23 16.24
C GLU A 39 38.35 20.45 17.47
N CYS A 40 38.50 19.61 18.49
CA CYS A 40 38.35 20.08 19.86
C CYS A 40 39.75 20.51 20.30
N HIS A 41 40.02 21.82 20.21
CA HIS A 41 41.27 22.46 20.61
C HIS A 41 41.87 21.85 21.89
N GLU A 42 43.03 21.23 21.72
CA GLU A 42 44.06 21.04 22.74
C GLU A 42 44.85 22.35 22.86
N VAL A 43 44.64 23.18 23.90
CA VAL A 43 45.67 24.05 24.55
C VAL A 43 45.18 24.52 25.95
N ASN A 44 45.85 24.01 26.98
CA ASN A 44 46.28 24.65 28.25
C ASN A 44 45.30 25.41 29.19
N SER A 45 45.00 24.79 30.32
CA SER A 45 45.10 25.33 31.70
C SER A 45 44.48 24.29 32.62
N GLN A 46 44.90 24.17 33.88
CA GLN A 46 44.10 23.50 34.90
C GLN A 46 42.78 24.25 35.06
N LYS A 47 41.85 24.06 34.12
CA LYS A 47 40.50 24.61 34.18
C LYS A 47 39.93 24.05 35.46
N SER A 48 39.53 24.96 36.34
CA SER A 48 38.88 24.54 37.57
C SER A 48 37.74 23.58 37.22
N LEU A 49 37.47 22.58 38.05
CA LEU A 49 36.35 21.65 37.82
C LEU A 49 35.05 22.41 37.51
N LYS A 50 34.91 23.61 38.08
CA LYS A 50 33.84 24.58 37.84
C LYS A 50 33.74 25.03 36.37
N GLU A 51 34.85 25.38 35.73
CA GLU A 51 34.87 25.83 34.33
C GLU A 51 34.49 24.71 33.35
N VAL A 52 35.03 23.50 33.58
CA VAL A 52 34.70 22.33 32.74
C VAL A 52 33.22 22.00 32.86
N LEU A 53 32.68 22.00 34.09
CA LEU A 53 31.27 21.74 34.33
C LEU A 53 30.37 22.78 33.64
N GLN A 54 30.71 24.07 33.74
CA GLN A 54 29.97 25.15 33.10
C GLN A 54 29.87 24.93 31.58
N LEU A 55 31.00 24.61 30.94
CA LEU A 55 31.03 24.33 29.50
C LEU A 55 30.20 23.11 29.13
N ARG A 56 30.32 22.01 29.89
CA ARG A 56 29.54 20.78 29.66
C ARG A 56 28.04 20.98 29.84
N LEU A 57 27.63 21.83 30.79
CA LEU A 57 26.22 22.18 31.00
C LEU A 57 25.67 23.07 29.88
N GLN A 58 26.48 23.92 29.26
CA GLN A 58 26.08 24.72 28.10
C GLN A 58 25.94 23.87 26.83
N GLN A 59 26.84 22.89 26.66
CA GLN A 59 26.82 21.98 25.51
C GLN A 59 25.84 20.80 25.67
N ARG A 60 25.10 20.72 26.79
CA ARG A 60 24.19 19.60 27.03
C ARG A 60 22.97 19.67 26.10
N ARG A 61 22.49 18.50 25.67
CA ARG A 61 21.22 18.39 24.95
C ARG A 61 20.05 18.68 25.88
N THR A 62 18.95 19.18 25.32
CA THR A 62 17.72 19.37 26.11
C THR A 62 17.11 18.02 26.48
N ARG A 63 16.28 18.00 27.52
CA ARG A 63 15.65 16.75 27.97
C ARG A 63 14.71 16.20 26.91
N GLU A 64 14.03 17.07 26.17
CA GLU A 64 13.14 16.75 25.05
C GLU A 64 13.90 16.01 23.96
N GLN A 65 15.06 16.56 23.54
CA GLN A 65 15.93 15.91 22.54
C GLN A 65 16.38 14.51 22.98
N LEU A 66 16.66 14.30 24.27
CA LEU A 66 17.03 12.99 24.80
C LEU A 66 15.86 12.00 24.81
N VAL A 67 14.62 12.47 25.02
CA VAL A 67 13.41 11.66 24.92
C VAL A 67 13.14 11.25 23.48
N ASP A 68 13.26 12.19 22.54
CA ASP A 68 13.05 11.93 21.11
C ASP A 68 14.07 10.94 20.55
N GLN A 69 15.31 10.96 21.07
CA GLN A 69 16.35 9.96 20.77
C GLN A 69 16.17 8.63 21.53
N GLY A 70 15.16 8.52 22.41
CA GLY A 70 14.90 7.31 23.19
C GLY A 70 15.90 7.03 24.31
N ILE A 71 16.71 8.01 24.71
CA ILE A 71 17.69 7.90 25.82
C ILE A 71 16.99 8.05 27.17
N MET A 72 16.06 9.01 27.28
CA MET A 72 15.33 9.31 28.52
C MET A 72 13.85 8.90 28.42
N PRO A 73 13.20 8.50 29.53
CA PRO A 73 11.75 8.28 29.58
C PRO A 73 10.93 9.53 29.22
N PRO A 74 9.74 9.37 28.59
CA PRO A 74 8.89 10.50 28.23
C PRO A 74 8.51 11.40 29.41
N LEU A 75 8.49 12.72 29.16
CA LEU A 75 8.25 13.76 30.17
C LEU A 75 6.82 13.76 30.73
N LYS A 76 5.87 13.28 29.93
CA LYS A 76 4.43 13.33 30.22
C LYS A 76 3.98 12.28 31.23
N SER A 77 4.85 11.33 31.58
CA SER A 77 4.54 10.24 32.51
C SER A 77 5.56 10.20 33.67
N PRO A 78 5.13 9.89 34.90
CA PRO A 78 6.04 9.70 36.03
C PRO A 78 7.10 8.64 35.73
N ALA A 79 8.36 8.91 36.10
CA ALA A 79 9.48 8.01 35.83
C ALA A 79 9.36 6.65 36.55
N ALA A 80 8.74 6.63 37.73
CA ALA A 80 8.58 5.42 38.54
C ALA A 80 7.77 4.31 37.85
N PHE A 81 6.84 4.67 36.95
CA PHE A 81 5.96 3.71 36.28
C PHE A 81 6.33 3.45 34.81
N HIS A 82 7.51 3.89 34.38
CA HIS A 82 7.91 3.79 32.98
C HIS A 82 7.94 2.34 32.49
N GLU A 83 8.43 1.42 33.31
CA GLU A 83 8.53 0.00 32.97
C GLU A 83 7.17 -0.67 32.85
N GLN A 84 6.26 -0.41 33.81
CA GLN A 84 4.90 -0.94 33.80
C GLN A 84 4.14 -0.44 32.57
N ARG A 85 4.27 0.86 32.23
CA ARG A 85 3.67 1.43 31.02
C ARG A 85 4.25 0.78 29.76
N LYS A 86 5.57 0.65 29.65
CA LYS A 86 6.25 0.01 28.51
C LYS A 86 5.82 -1.45 28.36
N SER A 87 5.71 -2.18 29.48
CA SER A 87 5.24 -3.57 29.51
C SER A 87 3.79 -3.68 29.06
N LEU A 88 2.91 -2.79 29.55
CA LEU A 88 1.51 -2.73 29.12
C LEU A 88 1.39 -2.39 27.62
N GLU A 89 2.15 -1.41 27.14
CA GLU A 89 2.21 -1.05 25.71
C GLU A 89 2.69 -2.22 24.86
N ARG A 90 3.72 -2.94 25.32
CA ARG A 90 4.20 -4.18 24.68
C ARG A 90 3.11 -5.26 24.68
N ALA A 91 2.45 -5.52 25.81
CA ALA A 91 1.39 -6.52 25.87
C ALA A 91 0.21 -6.17 24.95
N ARG A 92 -0.13 -4.88 24.83
CA ARG A 92 -1.14 -4.40 23.87
C ARG A 92 -0.71 -4.66 22.42
N THR A 93 0.53 -4.32 22.04
CA THR A 93 1.02 -4.58 20.67
C THR A 93 1.15 -6.06 20.38
N GLU A 94 1.59 -6.87 21.34
CA GLU A 94 1.64 -8.33 21.23
C GLU A 94 0.25 -8.92 20.98
N ASN A 95 -0.75 -8.54 21.78
CA ASN A 95 -2.12 -9.04 21.62
C ASN A 95 -2.72 -8.62 20.28
N PHE A 96 -2.51 -7.36 19.87
CA PHE A 96 -2.92 -6.85 18.57
C PHE A 96 -2.28 -7.63 17.41
N LEU A 97 -0.97 -7.87 17.49
CA LEU A 97 -0.24 -8.58 16.44
C LEU A 97 -0.64 -10.07 16.40
N LYS A 98 -0.85 -10.72 17.56
CA LYS A 98 -1.40 -12.07 17.64
C LYS A 98 -2.77 -12.18 16.95
N HIS A 99 -3.64 -11.18 17.08
CA HIS A 99 -4.91 -11.15 16.36
C HIS A 99 -4.69 -10.99 14.85
N LYS A 100 -3.87 -10.01 14.42
CA LYS A 100 -3.56 -9.77 12.99
C LYS A 100 -2.91 -10.94 12.27
N ILE A 101 -2.07 -11.71 12.97
CA ILE A 101 -1.42 -12.90 12.39
C ILE A 101 -2.43 -14.02 12.16
N ARG A 102 -3.40 -14.21 13.07
CA ARG A 102 -4.46 -15.23 12.90
C ARG A 102 -5.42 -14.88 11.78
N SER A 103 -5.74 -13.59 11.64
CA SER A 103 -6.63 -13.08 10.59
C SER A 103 -5.86 -12.62 9.36
N ARG A 104 -4.67 -13.18 9.09
CA ARG A 104 -3.84 -12.76 7.95
C ARG A 104 -4.45 -13.29 6.65
N PRO A 105 -4.78 -12.42 5.67
CA PRO A 105 -5.28 -12.86 4.37
C PRO A 105 -4.24 -13.67 3.59
N ASP A 106 -4.72 -14.63 2.82
CA ASP A 106 -3.88 -15.41 1.90
C ASP A 106 -3.49 -14.60 0.66
N ARG A 107 -2.39 -15.00 0.02
CA ARG A 107 -1.92 -14.34 -1.20
C ARG A 107 -2.97 -14.33 -2.31
N SER A 108 -3.68 -15.43 -2.51
CA SER A 108 -4.73 -15.56 -3.52
C SER A 108 -5.88 -14.59 -3.28
N GLU A 109 -6.25 -14.35 -2.02
CA GLU A 109 -7.24 -13.35 -1.65
C GLU A 109 -6.78 -11.94 -2.00
N LEU A 110 -5.52 -11.59 -1.70
CA LEU A 110 -4.95 -10.29 -2.08
C LEU A 110 -4.89 -10.09 -3.59
N VAL A 111 -4.65 -11.17 -4.36
CA VAL A 111 -4.68 -11.13 -5.83
C VAL A 111 -6.11 -10.93 -6.35
N ARG A 112 -7.09 -11.68 -5.81
CA ARG A 112 -8.51 -11.54 -6.16
C ARG A 112 -9.04 -10.13 -5.89
N MET A 113 -8.56 -9.49 -4.83
CA MET A 113 -8.90 -8.11 -4.48
C MET A 113 -8.10 -7.06 -5.26
N HIS A 114 -7.22 -7.45 -6.19
CA HIS A 114 -6.34 -6.56 -6.95
C HIS A 114 -5.41 -5.69 -6.07
N ILE A 115 -5.02 -6.21 -4.90
CA ILE A 115 -3.99 -5.61 -4.04
C ILE A 115 -2.60 -6.06 -4.48
N LEU A 116 -2.46 -7.35 -4.82
CA LEU A 116 -1.24 -7.93 -5.41
C LEU A 116 -1.52 -8.33 -6.86
N GLU A 117 -0.51 -8.23 -7.73
CA GLU A 117 -0.66 -8.72 -9.11
C GLU A 117 -0.63 -10.25 -9.17
N GLU A 118 -1.38 -10.80 -10.14
CA GLU A 118 -1.40 -12.22 -10.47
C GLU A 118 -0.15 -12.63 -11.25
N THR A 119 1.01 -12.60 -10.59
CA THR A 119 2.30 -12.90 -11.23
C THR A 119 3.19 -13.74 -10.31
N PHE A 120 3.93 -14.70 -10.87
CA PHE A 120 4.92 -15.52 -10.14
C PHE A 120 6.36 -14.97 -10.21
N ALA A 121 6.54 -13.81 -10.84
CA ALA A 121 7.83 -13.15 -10.96
C ALA A 121 8.30 -12.59 -9.62
N GLU A 122 9.62 -12.39 -9.51
CA GLU A 122 10.23 -11.75 -8.34
C GLU A 122 9.62 -10.36 -8.08
N PRO A 123 9.43 -9.94 -6.80
CA PRO A 123 8.89 -8.61 -6.47
C PRO A 123 9.60 -7.42 -7.14
N SER A 124 10.89 -7.54 -7.41
CA SER A 124 11.71 -6.53 -8.09
C SER A 124 11.26 -6.26 -9.53
N LEU A 125 10.72 -7.26 -10.23
CA LEU A 125 10.37 -7.21 -11.65
C LEU A 125 8.89 -6.92 -11.90
N GLN A 126 8.04 -7.09 -10.89
CA GLN A 126 6.58 -7.01 -11.02
C GLN A 126 6.10 -5.70 -11.64
N ALA A 127 6.67 -4.57 -11.21
CA ALA A 127 6.35 -3.24 -11.74
C ALA A 127 6.69 -3.12 -13.23
N THR A 128 7.89 -3.53 -13.62
CA THR A 128 8.35 -3.51 -15.02
C THR A 128 7.52 -4.43 -15.90
N GLN A 129 7.19 -5.63 -15.40
CA GLN A 129 6.33 -6.56 -16.11
C GLN A 129 4.92 -6.01 -16.33
N MET A 130 4.32 -5.35 -15.32
CA MET A 130 3.01 -4.70 -15.47
C MET A 130 3.05 -3.57 -16.48
N LYS A 131 4.12 -2.76 -16.48
CA LYS A 131 4.31 -1.72 -17.48
C LYS A 131 4.40 -2.31 -18.89
N LEU A 132 5.17 -3.38 -19.08
CA LEU A 132 5.29 -4.06 -20.37
C LEU A 132 3.98 -4.71 -20.81
N LYS A 133 3.26 -5.38 -19.89
CA LYS A 133 1.95 -5.99 -20.16
C LYS A 133 0.94 -4.93 -20.61
N ARG A 134 0.92 -3.77 -19.95
CA ARG A 134 0.04 -2.64 -20.32
C ARG A 134 0.41 -2.05 -21.68
N ALA A 135 1.70 -1.85 -21.95
CA ALA A 135 2.18 -1.34 -23.24
C ALA A 135 1.76 -2.28 -24.40
N ARG A 136 2.06 -3.57 -24.28
CA ARG A 136 1.66 -4.57 -25.27
C ARG A 136 0.16 -4.60 -25.50
N LEU A 137 -0.63 -4.56 -24.41
CA LEU A 137 -2.09 -4.54 -24.53
C LEU A 137 -2.57 -3.26 -25.24
N ALA A 138 -1.95 -2.11 -24.97
CA ALA A 138 -2.30 -0.86 -25.64
C ALA A 138 -2.00 -0.93 -27.14
N ASP A 139 -0.82 -1.43 -27.51
CA ASP A 139 -0.41 -1.59 -28.92
C ASP A 139 -1.35 -2.56 -29.65
N ASP A 140 -1.64 -3.72 -29.05
CA ASP A 140 -2.55 -4.74 -29.61
C ASP A 140 -3.98 -4.20 -29.78
N LEU A 141 -4.48 -3.42 -28.80
CA LEU A 141 -5.79 -2.80 -28.89
C LEU A 141 -5.81 -1.71 -29.96
N ASN A 142 -4.73 -0.94 -30.09
CA ASN A 142 -4.62 0.12 -31.08
C ASN A 142 -4.70 -0.45 -32.51
N GLU A 143 -4.02 -1.57 -32.80
CA GLU A 143 -4.13 -2.27 -34.08
C GLU A 143 -5.57 -2.73 -34.37
N LYS A 144 -6.22 -3.34 -33.36
CA LYS A 144 -7.61 -3.82 -33.49
C LYS A 144 -8.62 -2.70 -33.72
N ILE A 145 -8.37 -1.53 -33.12
CA ILE A 145 -9.21 -0.34 -33.31
C ILE A 145 -8.95 0.28 -34.69
N ALA A 146 -7.71 0.26 -35.18
CA ALA A 146 -7.39 0.76 -36.52
C ALA A 146 -8.10 -0.04 -37.63
N GLN A 147 -8.30 -1.35 -37.44
CA GLN A 147 -9.04 -2.22 -38.36
C GLN A 147 -10.53 -2.35 -38.01
N ARG A 148 -11.09 -1.41 -37.25
CA ARG A 148 -12.49 -1.48 -36.83
C ARG A 148 -13.43 -1.37 -38.05
N PRO A 149 -14.30 -2.36 -38.28
CA PRO A 149 -15.26 -2.33 -39.38
C PRO A 149 -16.15 -1.09 -39.35
N GLY A 150 -16.36 -0.50 -40.54
CA GLY A 150 -17.25 0.63 -40.71
C GLY A 150 -18.72 0.26 -40.47
N PRO A 151 -19.61 1.26 -40.30
CA PRO A 151 -21.04 1.02 -40.11
C PRO A 151 -21.70 0.31 -41.32
N MET A 152 -21.24 0.59 -42.54
CA MET A 152 -21.78 -0.06 -43.75
C MET A 152 -21.44 -1.55 -43.80
N GLU A 153 -20.22 -1.94 -43.43
CA GLU A 153 -19.82 -3.35 -43.32
C GLU A 153 -20.67 -4.13 -42.32
N LEU A 154 -21.12 -3.48 -41.23
CA LEU A 154 -21.99 -4.11 -40.24
C LEU A 154 -23.43 -4.30 -40.74
N VAL A 155 -23.92 -3.42 -41.62
CA VAL A 155 -25.22 -3.55 -42.30
C VAL A 155 -25.17 -4.71 -43.32
N GLU A 156 -24.11 -4.79 -44.12
CA GLU A 156 -23.88 -5.90 -45.05
C GLU A 156 -23.86 -7.25 -44.33
N LYS A 157 -23.19 -7.30 -43.16
CA LYS A 157 -23.12 -8.49 -42.30
C LYS A 157 -24.40 -8.76 -41.50
N ASN A 158 -25.48 -8.02 -41.73
CA ASN A 158 -26.78 -8.17 -41.05
C ASN A 158 -26.71 -8.06 -39.52
N ILE A 159 -25.71 -7.36 -38.99
CA ILE A 159 -25.58 -7.11 -37.55
C ILE A 159 -26.37 -5.86 -37.18
N LEU A 160 -26.36 -4.85 -38.05
CA LEU A 160 -27.21 -3.67 -37.94
C LEU A 160 -28.46 -3.84 -38.81
N PRO A 161 -29.67 -3.74 -38.24
CA PRO A 161 -30.90 -3.83 -39.02
C PRO A 161 -31.13 -2.54 -39.82
N VAL A 162 -31.47 -2.70 -41.11
CA VAL A 162 -31.86 -1.62 -42.04
C VAL A 162 -32.98 -2.14 -42.93
N ASP A 163 -33.91 -1.28 -43.34
CA ASP A 163 -34.99 -1.62 -44.28
C ASP A 163 -34.42 -2.24 -45.56
N SER A 164 -34.96 -3.39 -45.97
CA SER A 164 -34.40 -4.19 -47.07
C SER A 164 -34.28 -3.42 -48.38
N SER A 165 -35.21 -2.51 -48.70
CA SER A 165 -35.12 -1.64 -49.87
C SER A 165 -33.94 -0.66 -49.80
N VAL A 166 -33.61 -0.17 -48.61
CA VAL A 166 -32.51 0.78 -48.38
C VAL A 166 -31.18 0.03 -48.35
N LYS A 167 -31.17 -1.18 -47.80
CA LYS A 167 -30.02 -2.07 -47.77
C LYS A 167 -29.53 -2.43 -49.19
N GLU A 168 -30.42 -2.86 -50.08
CA GLU A 168 -30.05 -3.19 -51.46
C GLU A 168 -29.56 -1.95 -52.24
N ALA A 169 -30.14 -0.77 -52.00
CA ALA A 169 -29.69 0.48 -52.61
C ALA A 169 -28.29 0.91 -52.15
N ILE A 170 -27.98 0.78 -50.85
CA ILE A 170 -26.67 1.10 -50.29
C ILE A 170 -25.58 0.16 -50.82
N ILE A 171 -25.88 -1.13 -50.91
CA ILE A 171 -24.93 -2.14 -51.42
C ILE A 171 -24.73 -2.00 -52.94
N ALA A 172 -25.79 -1.75 -53.70
CA ALA A 172 -25.72 -1.57 -55.15
C ALA A 172 -24.98 -0.29 -55.58
N VAL A 173 -25.15 0.83 -54.85
CA VAL A 173 -24.45 2.09 -55.14
C VAL A 173 -22.95 2.02 -54.80
N GLY A 174 -22.53 1.16 -53.86
CA GLY A 174 -21.13 0.97 -53.52
C GLY A 174 -20.28 0.27 -54.59
N GLN A 175 -20.90 -0.43 -55.56
CA GLN A 175 -20.20 -1.18 -56.61
C GLN A 175 -19.96 -0.39 -57.91
N GLU A 176 -20.55 0.79 -58.09
CA GLU A 176 -20.35 1.63 -59.28
C GLU A 176 -19.66 2.95 -58.93
N SER A 177 -18.44 3.10 -59.45
CA SER A 177 -17.58 4.28 -59.47
C SER A 177 -18.26 5.62 -59.16
N TYR A 178 -17.87 6.26 -58.04
CA TYR A 178 -17.96 7.71 -57.94
C TYR A 178 -17.11 8.34 -59.06
N PRO A 179 -17.58 9.36 -59.80
CA PRO A 179 -16.71 10.10 -60.69
C PRO A 179 -15.66 10.84 -59.85
N GLN A 180 -14.41 10.48 -60.09
CA GLN A 180 -13.21 11.14 -59.58
C GLN A 180 -13.21 12.60 -60.07
N ALA A 181 -13.72 13.52 -59.26
CA ALA A 181 -13.49 14.95 -59.42
C ALA A 181 -12.08 15.28 -58.89
N LEU A 182 -11.08 14.97 -59.73
CA LEU A 182 -9.75 15.54 -59.63
C LEU A 182 -9.86 16.92 -60.31
N ASP A 183 -9.76 17.99 -59.53
CA ASP A 183 -8.96 19.18 -59.87
C ASP A 183 -9.00 20.21 -58.72
N GLU A 184 -7.81 20.42 -58.15
CA GLU A 184 -7.24 21.75 -57.87
C GLU A 184 -7.87 22.61 -56.76
N TYR A 185 -7.57 22.25 -55.50
CA TYR A 185 -7.39 23.24 -54.44
C TYR A 185 -5.92 23.23 -54.01
N SER A 186 -5.12 24.10 -54.64
CA SER A 186 -3.87 24.60 -54.06
C SER A 186 -4.23 25.33 -52.77
N PHE A 187 -4.03 24.67 -51.64
CA PHE A 187 -4.04 25.35 -50.34
C PHE A 187 -2.59 25.75 -50.06
N ASP A 188 -2.24 26.93 -50.54
CA ASP A 188 -0.99 27.60 -50.22
C ASP A 188 -0.82 27.73 -48.70
N GLU A 189 0.45 27.61 -48.30
CA GLU A 189 1.09 27.95 -47.03
C GLU A 189 0.29 28.62 -45.90
N ASP A 190 0.71 28.22 -44.69
CA ASP A 190 0.72 28.98 -43.44
C ASP A 190 -0.39 28.67 -42.42
N SER A 191 -0.11 27.70 -41.54
CA SER A 191 -0.54 27.83 -40.13
C SER A 191 0.30 26.93 -39.21
N SER A 192 1.17 27.65 -38.52
CA SER A 192 1.99 27.36 -37.37
C SER A 192 1.42 26.42 -36.29
N ASP A 193 2.37 25.70 -35.69
CA ASP A 193 2.60 25.56 -34.25
C ASP A 193 1.42 25.83 -33.31
N ALA A 194 0.96 24.75 -32.69
CA ALA A 194 0.77 24.61 -31.24
C ALA A 194 -0.41 23.69 -31.00
N LEU A 195 -0.15 22.45 -30.56
CA LEU A 195 -0.91 21.78 -29.51
C LEU A 195 -0.10 20.56 -29.04
N SER A 196 0.81 20.79 -28.09
CA SER A 196 1.24 19.70 -27.20
C SER A 196 0.02 19.27 -26.38
N PRO A 197 -0.37 17.98 -26.37
CA PRO A 197 -1.43 17.52 -25.47
C PRO A 197 -0.95 17.61 -24.02
N ASP A 198 -1.67 18.38 -23.23
CA ASP A 198 -1.48 18.54 -21.79
C ASP A 198 -1.55 17.22 -21.03
N GLN A 199 -0.74 17.15 -19.97
CA GLN A 199 -0.67 16.04 -19.03
C GLN A 199 -2.00 15.86 -18.26
N PRO A 200 -2.36 14.62 -17.89
CA PRO A 200 -3.53 14.40 -17.05
C PRO A 200 -3.30 14.99 -15.65
N ALA A 201 -4.24 15.85 -15.26
CA ALA A 201 -4.34 16.46 -13.95
C ALA A 201 -4.18 15.42 -12.82
N SER A 202 -3.09 15.56 -12.06
CA SER A 202 -2.99 14.97 -10.74
C SER A 202 -3.85 15.81 -9.81
N GLN A 203 -5.01 15.29 -9.41
CA GLN A 203 -5.75 15.88 -8.29
C GLN A 203 -4.96 15.63 -7.01
N GLU A 204 -4.38 16.71 -6.53
CA GLU A 204 -3.83 16.88 -5.19
C GLU A 204 -4.96 16.64 -4.17
N SER A 205 -4.89 15.52 -3.45
CA SER A 205 -5.74 15.26 -2.29
C SER A 205 -5.27 16.16 -1.15
N GLN A 206 -5.89 17.33 -1.06
CA GLN A 206 -5.76 18.30 0.02
C GLN A 206 -5.90 17.63 1.40
N GLY A 207 -4.98 18.01 2.28
CA GLY A 207 -4.86 17.51 3.64
C GLY A 207 -6.12 17.78 4.47
N SER A 208 -6.54 16.76 5.22
CA SER A 208 -7.45 16.98 6.34
C SER A 208 -6.66 17.49 7.53
N ALA A 209 -6.93 18.75 7.85
CA ALA A 209 -6.48 19.44 9.04
C ALA A 209 -6.89 18.69 10.32
N ALA A 210 -5.98 18.69 11.29
CA ALA A 210 -6.29 18.44 12.68
C ALA A 210 -7.22 19.54 13.20
N SER A 211 -8.18 19.16 14.06
CA SER A 211 -8.86 20.10 14.93
C SER A 211 -9.04 19.55 16.34
N PRO A 212 -9.10 20.44 17.34
CA PRO A 212 -8.56 20.21 18.66
C PRO A 212 -9.65 20.11 19.74
N GLY A 213 -9.26 19.60 20.91
CA GLY A 213 -9.91 19.93 22.18
C GLY A 213 -10.50 18.77 22.95
N GLU A 214 -9.80 18.32 24.00
CA GLU A 214 -10.44 17.92 25.26
C GLU A 214 -10.57 19.16 26.14
N PRO A 215 -11.58 19.23 27.03
CA PRO A 215 -11.22 19.04 28.43
C PRO A 215 -12.26 18.30 29.30
N LYS A 216 -11.72 17.33 30.06
CA LYS A 216 -11.90 17.04 31.51
C LYS A 216 -13.29 16.73 32.15
N THR A 217 -13.23 15.59 32.87
CA THR A 217 -13.64 15.28 34.28
C THR A 217 -15.03 14.72 34.62
N SER A 218 -14.96 13.74 35.55
CA SER A 218 -15.99 13.15 36.45
C SER A 218 -16.97 12.15 35.83
N ASP A 219 -17.43 11.07 36.46
CA ASP A 219 -17.05 10.23 37.62
C ASP A 219 -18.01 9.01 37.57
N SER A 220 -17.49 7.77 37.70
CA SER A 220 -18.15 6.57 38.25
C SER A 220 -19.49 5.98 37.68
N PRO A 221 -19.83 4.70 37.97
CA PRO A 221 -20.40 3.76 36.99
C PRO A 221 -21.80 3.19 37.29
N SER A 222 -22.36 2.48 36.28
CA SER A 222 -23.27 1.30 36.34
C SER A 222 -24.63 1.48 35.65
N SER A 223 -24.97 0.56 34.73
CA SER A 223 -26.11 -0.37 34.85
C SER A 223 -26.62 -0.85 33.47
N VAL A 224 -26.49 -2.16 33.28
CA VAL A 224 -27.45 -3.12 32.70
C VAL A 224 -28.70 -2.55 32.01
N THR A 225 -28.91 -2.94 30.74
CA THR A 225 -30.23 -2.93 30.07
C THR A 225 -30.51 -4.36 29.54
N PRO A 226 -31.75 -4.86 29.69
CA PRO A 226 -32.61 -4.91 28.51
C PRO A 226 -34.10 -4.66 28.80
N ASN A 227 -34.82 -4.09 27.82
CA ASN A 227 -36.24 -4.26 27.47
C ASN A 227 -36.73 -3.01 26.70
N THR A 228 -37.20 -3.14 25.46
CA THR A 228 -38.51 -3.63 24.98
C THR A 228 -39.65 -2.63 25.19
N THR A 229 -39.96 -1.90 24.11
CA THR A 229 -41.25 -1.32 23.68
C THR A 229 -40.92 -0.60 22.36
N SER A 230 -41.67 -0.61 21.25
CA SER A 230 -43.04 -0.99 20.93
C SER A 230 -43.21 -0.75 19.42
N ALA A 231 -43.84 -1.68 18.68
CA ALA A 231 -44.43 -1.37 17.38
C ALA A 231 -45.50 -2.41 17.03
N THR A 232 -46.74 -2.10 17.40
CA THR A 232 -47.95 -2.81 17.04
C THR A 232 -48.45 -2.27 15.70
N GLN A 233 -48.42 -3.05 14.62
CA GLN A 233 -49.32 -2.86 13.46
C GLN A 233 -49.70 -4.22 12.82
N TYR A 234 -50.91 -4.64 13.17
CA TYR A 234 -52.00 -5.29 12.41
C TYR A 234 -51.79 -6.28 11.23
N LEU A 235 -52.64 -7.33 11.33
CA LEU A 235 -53.51 -7.98 10.32
C LEU A 235 -52.94 -9.07 9.38
N SER A 236 -53.28 -10.34 9.67
CA SER A 236 -54.25 -11.14 8.86
C SER A 236 -54.45 -12.55 9.42
N LEU A 237 -55.70 -12.91 9.73
CA LEU A 237 -56.18 -14.27 10.03
C LEU A 237 -56.83 -14.86 8.76
N THR A 238 -56.50 -16.11 8.41
CA THR A 238 -57.43 -17.07 7.77
C THR A 238 -57.10 -18.46 8.34
N SER A 239 -58.05 -19.12 9.02
CA SER A 239 -58.97 -20.16 8.51
C SER A 239 -58.47 -21.59 8.73
N ALA A 240 -59.09 -22.34 9.65
CA ALA A 240 -59.89 -23.54 9.34
C ALA A 240 -60.26 -24.39 10.59
N VAL A 241 -61.57 -24.40 10.88
CA VAL A 241 -62.47 -25.51 11.31
C VAL A 241 -62.18 -26.34 12.59
N PRO A 242 -63.17 -26.49 13.50
CA PRO A 242 -63.10 -27.35 14.69
C PRO A 242 -63.78 -28.71 14.48
N GLU A 243 -63.34 -29.75 15.20
CA GLU A 243 -64.09 -30.99 15.37
C GLU A 243 -63.96 -31.46 16.84
N PHE A 244 -65.11 -31.61 17.49
CA PHE A 244 -65.27 -32.15 18.85
C PHE A 244 -66.08 -33.45 18.71
N LEU A 245 -65.50 -34.56 19.17
CA LEU A 245 -66.14 -35.57 20.01
C LEU A 245 -65.07 -36.50 20.60
#